data_AF-A0A2T7DT74-F1
#
_entry.id   AF-A0A2T7DT74-F1
#
_cell.length_a   1.000
_cell.length_b   1.000
_cell.length_c   1.000
_cell.angle_alpha   90.00
_cell.angle_beta   90.00
_cell.angle_gamma   90.00
#
_symmetry.space_group_name_H-M   'P 1'
#
loop_
_entity.id
_entity.type
_entity.pdbx_description
1 polymer ?
#
loop_
_entity_poly.entity_id
_entity_poly.type
_entity_poly.pdbx_seq_one_letter_code
_entity_poly.pdbx_strand_id
1 'polypeptide(L)'
;MWKYKDRFDLNHAAVGGGGCLTSTHLFPCSSCHLLILSISLRFAPQNGRQFHSVSLNSTSSLLGATSINSASLMAALLVALLAVLIIPLLTFLLFAAKRPYSHLQRSHGRRLPPSPPGGLPLLGHLHLLGSLPHRGLRSMAASCGPVMLLRLGQVPTVVASSAAASEEAMKTRDLAFASRPSLRMADRLYYGTRDMVFAPYGERWRQLRRVCVSHLLTQRRVLCFRAVREQEVAALLDRVRGAGGAVVNLSHLLITFANAVVSRATFGDAGYGLGGGDGVGGAKLRKVFAEFEELLGTVPMAEMVPWLWLVDVVTGLERKARRTSEEIDRLLERVITDHRRRRRGARRVGDGEDDGRDFVDVLLDLSETEDEVVGEVQLDTVTIKATILDMLAAGTDTSYTLLEWAMAELINHPTQMRKLQDEIRTAIGVADRITEDDLPKLPYLKAVIKETLRLHPPVPLLLPRETLEDTELQGYHVPARTRVVINVWAIGRDAAIWEHAEEFMPERFAADGEAEYHKMGVDFRFLPFGAGRRGCPGVGFAVPANELALASLLYHLDWEVPVPGGGRPGTTASLVDMSEVNGLSVRLKRALLLVAKPWSG
;
A
#
# COMPACT_ATOMS: atom_id res chain seq x y z
N MET A 1 -20.68 -44.12 44.43
CA MET A 1 -21.28 -43.49 45.63
C MET A 1 -21.84 -42.13 45.24
N TRP A 2 -23.00 -41.68 45.76
CA TRP A 2 -23.58 -40.32 45.65
C TRP A 2 -23.46 -39.61 44.27
N LYS A 3 -24.43 -39.58 43.34
CA LYS A 3 -25.88 -39.83 43.31
C LYS A 3 -26.81 -38.69 43.79
N TYR A 4 -27.22 -37.86 42.83
CA TYR A 4 -28.51 -37.15 42.67
C TYR A 4 -28.68 -36.90 41.14
N LYS A 5 -29.82 -36.83 40.42
CA LYS A 5 -31.28 -36.64 40.67
C LYS A 5 -31.71 -35.20 41.01
N ASP A 6 -32.86 -34.68 40.60
CA ASP A 6 -33.94 -35.12 39.68
C ASP A 6 -34.32 -33.90 38.78
N ARG A 7 -34.59 -34.03 37.47
CA ARG A 7 -35.79 -34.57 36.78
C ARG A 7 -37.08 -33.76 37.04
N PHE A 8 -37.64 -33.14 36.00
CA PHE A 8 -39.06 -33.30 35.61
C PHE A 8 -39.34 -32.76 34.20
N ASP A 9 -40.05 -33.54 33.38
CA ASP A 9 -40.61 -33.15 32.08
C ASP A 9 -42.05 -32.61 32.23
N LEU A 10 -42.57 -31.90 31.21
CA LEU A 10 -43.98 -32.01 30.80
C LEU A 10 -44.23 -31.44 29.39
N ASN A 11 -45.25 -31.97 28.70
CA ASN A 11 -45.63 -31.66 27.32
C ASN A 11 -46.74 -30.59 27.24
N HIS A 12 -46.75 -29.72 26.22
CA HIS A 12 -47.69 -29.82 25.08
C HIS A 12 -47.76 -28.58 24.15
N ALA A 13 -47.81 -28.88 22.85
CA ALA A 13 -48.66 -28.30 21.79
C ALA A 13 -49.06 -26.79 21.78
N ALA A 14 -48.36 -26.04 20.92
CA ALA A 14 -48.88 -25.46 19.66
C ALA A 14 -49.72 -24.16 19.59
N VAL A 15 -49.72 -23.60 18.38
CA VAL A 15 -50.57 -22.54 17.77
C VAL A 15 -50.27 -21.07 18.13
N GLY A 16 -49.54 -20.41 17.21
CA GLY A 16 -50.06 -19.24 16.49
C GLY A 16 -49.81 -17.83 17.08
N GLY A 17 -48.99 -17.05 16.36
CA GLY A 17 -48.85 -15.60 16.59
C GLY A 17 -47.61 -15.04 15.90
N GLY A 18 -47.77 -14.05 15.02
CA GLY A 18 -46.64 -13.41 14.33
C GLY A 18 -45.97 -12.33 15.18
N GLY A 19 -44.65 -12.20 15.09
CA GLY A 19 -43.90 -11.14 15.78
C GLY A 19 -42.50 -10.95 15.20
N CYS A 20 -42.24 -9.80 14.58
CA CYS A 20 -40.90 -9.43 14.14
C CYS A 20 -40.01 -9.11 15.35
N LEU A 21 -38.89 -9.81 15.50
CA LEU A 21 -37.82 -9.45 16.43
C LEU A 21 -36.48 -9.41 15.69
N THR A 22 -36.02 -8.18 15.42
CA THR A 22 -34.69 -7.89 14.88
C THR A 22 -33.62 -8.09 15.94
N SER A 23 -32.76 -9.10 15.78
CA SER A 23 -31.57 -9.26 16.62
C SER A 23 -30.42 -8.38 16.12
N THR A 24 -29.85 -7.55 16.99
CA THR A 24 -28.74 -6.64 16.70
C THR A 24 -27.39 -7.27 17.03
N HIS A 25 -26.64 -7.69 16.01
CA HIS A 25 -25.21 -7.98 16.15
C HIS A 25 -24.35 -6.78 15.74
N LEU A 26 -23.50 -6.32 16.66
CA LEU A 26 -22.56 -5.22 16.49
C LEU A 26 -21.13 -5.76 16.34
N PHE A 27 -20.52 -5.60 15.17
CA PHE A 27 -19.06 -5.52 15.01
C PHE A 27 -18.71 -4.52 13.90
N PRO A 28 -17.57 -3.79 14.00
CA PRO A 28 -17.40 -2.52 13.30
C PRO A 28 -16.84 -2.64 11.89
N CYS A 29 -17.47 -1.96 10.93
CA CYS A 29 -16.88 -1.64 9.64
C CYS A 29 -16.33 -0.22 9.66
N SER A 30 -15.03 -0.04 9.42
CA SER A 30 -14.42 1.30 9.34
C SER A 30 -14.61 1.89 7.93
N SER A 31 -15.69 2.64 7.72
CA SER A 31 -15.93 3.40 6.49
C SER A 31 -16.85 4.59 6.76
N CYS A 32 -16.41 5.78 6.35
CA CYS A 32 -17.06 7.10 6.35
C CYS A 32 -18.54 7.19 6.83
N HIS A 33 -18.74 7.35 8.14
CA HIS A 33 -20.00 7.91 8.65
C HIS A 33 -19.99 9.44 8.60
N LEU A 34 -20.77 10.03 7.69
CA LEU A 34 -21.19 11.44 7.85
C LEU A 34 -22.17 11.52 9.03
N LEU A 35 -21.84 12.37 10.01
CA LEU A 35 -22.65 12.61 11.19
C LEU A 35 -23.77 13.62 10.86
N ILE A 36 -24.92 13.12 10.41
CA ILE A 36 -26.12 13.94 10.20
C ILE A 36 -26.79 14.20 11.55
N LEU A 37 -26.62 15.42 12.07
CA LEU A 37 -27.21 15.89 13.32
C LEU A 37 -28.70 16.23 13.14
N SER A 38 -29.56 15.23 13.23
CA SER A 38 -31.02 15.38 13.21
C SER A 38 -31.57 15.88 14.55
N ILE A 39 -31.73 17.20 14.70
CA ILE A 39 -32.39 17.80 15.87
C ILE A 39 -33.91 17.67 15.74
N SER A 40 -34.52 16.75 16.48
CA SER A 40 -35.98 16.55 16.52
C SER A 40 -36.61 17.21 17.75
N LEU A 41 -37.10 18.45 17.60
CA LEU A 41 -37.93 19.10 18.62
C LEU A 41 -39.38 18.58 18.53
N ARG A 42 -39.83 17.85 19.55
CA ARG A 42 -41.24 17.46 19.70
C ARG A 42 -42.01 18.55 20.44
N PHE A 43 -43.09 19.06 19.84
CA PHE A 43 -44.12 19.79 20.58
C PHE A 43 -45.09 18.81 21.24
N ALA A 44 -45.55 19.16 22.44
CA ALA A 44 -46.61 18.45 23.15
C ALA A 44 -47.76 19.43 23.45
N PRO A 45 -49.03 19.08 23.19
CA PRO A 45 -50.18 19.93 23.50
C PRO A 45 -50.69 19.70 24.94
N GLN A 46 -51.13 20.77 25.60
CA GLN A 46 -52.00 20.68 26.78
C GLN A 46 -53.20 21.61 26.64
N ASN A 47 -54.40 21.02 26.72
CA ASN A 47 -55.62 21.71 27.17
C ASN A 47 -55.62 21.67 28.72
N GLY A 48 -56.25 22.58 29.47
CA GLY A 48 -57.05 23.75 29.13
C GLY A 48 -57.97 24.13 30.31
N ARG A 49 -58.80 25.17 30.17
CA ARG A 49 -59.66 25.79 31.23
C ARG A 49 -58.84 26.65 32.23
N GLN A 50 -59.40 27.65 32.93
CA GLN A 50 -60.81 28.07 33.07
C GLN A 50 -60.96 29.60 33.16
N PHE A 51 -62.19 30.13 33.03
CA PHE A 51 -62.51 31.57 33.10
C PHE A 51 -62.38 32.16 34.51
N HIS A 52 -62.08 33.46 34.61
CA HIS A 52 -62.95 34.43 35.31
C HIS A 52 -62.71 35.87 34.80
N SER A 53 -63.56 36.80 35.23
CA SER A 53 -63.81 38.13 34.63
C SER A 53 -63.18 39.29 35.39
N VAL A 54 -62.91 40.40 34.69
CA VAL A 54 -63.44 41.77 34.99
C VAL A 54 -63.12 42.69 33.81
N SER A 55 -63.96 43.69 33.55
CA SER A 55 -63.78 44.70 32.49
C SER A 55 -63.34 46.05 33.05
N LEU A 56 -62.74 46.90 32.20
CA LEU A 56 -62.88 48.36 32.23
C LEU A 56 -62.39 48.97 30.91
N ASN A 57 -63.03 50.06 30.48
CA ASN A 57 -62.75 50.73 29.20
C ASN A 57 -61.68 51.81 29.36
N SER A 58 -60.86 52.03 28.32
CA SER A 58 -60.35 53.36 27.96
C SER A 58 -59.93 53.41 26.50
N THR A 59 -59.97 54.59 25.89
CA THR A 59 -59.76 54.83 24.45
C THR A 59 -58.58 55.78 24.21
N SER A 60 -57.60 55.37 23.40
CA SER A 60 -56.69 56.32 22.72
C SER A 60 -55.96 55.71 21.51
N SER A 61 -56.43 56.14 20.34
CA SER A 61 -55.69 56.48 19.11
C SER A 61 -54.18 56.21 18.97
N LEU A 62 -53.83 55.77 17.74
CA LEU A 62 -52.62 56.14 16.99
C LEU A 62 -51.24 55.70 17.52
N LEU A 63 -50.86 54.46 17.19
CA LEU A 63 -49.53 54.18 16.62
C LEU A 63 -49.62 52.94 15.72
N GLY A 64 -49.30 53.11 14.43
CA GLY A 64 -49.37 52.06 13.40
C GLY A 64 -48.23 51.05 13.47
N ALA A 65 -48.01 50.43 14.63
CA ALA A 65 -46.98 49.42 14.81
C ALA A 65 -47.33 48.15 14.03
N THR A 66 -46.66 47.94 12.89
CA THR A 66 -46.68 46.66 12.20
C THR A 66 -46.06 45.61 13.13
N SER A 67 -46.89 44.70 13.64
CA SER A 67 -46.43 43.59 14.46
C SER A 67 -45.57 42.65 13.61
N ILE A 68 -44.26 42.89 13.60
CA ILE A 68 -43.30 41.99 12.96
C ILE A 68 -43.30 40.70 13.77
N ASN A 69 -44.02 39.72 13.27
CA ASN A 69 -44.22 38.44 13.93
C ASN A 69 -42.85 37.84 14.29
N SER A 70 -42.63 37.50 15.57
CA SER A 70 -41.28 37.23 16.09
C SER A 70 -40.57 36.07 15.37
N ALA A 71 -41.35 35.08 14.90
CA ALA A 71 -40.87 34.01 14.04
C ALA A 71 -40.29 34.51 12.69
N SER A 72 -40.90 35.53 12.08
CA SER A 72 -40.41 36.15 10.85
C SER A 72 -39.09 36.90 11.08
N LEU A 73 -38.95 37.59 12.22
CA LEU A 73 -37.70 38.26 12.61
C LEU A 73 -36.58 37.24 12.85
N MET A 74 -36.88 36.14 13.56
CA MET A 74 -35.93 35.03 13.78
C MET A 74 -35.51 34.36 12.47
N ALA A 75 -36.45 34.12 11.55
CA ALA A 75 -36.14 33.56 10.24
C ALA A 75 -35.25 34.48 9.40
N ALA A 76 -35.53 35.79 9.38
CA ALA A 76 -34.71 36.78 8.70
C ALA A 76 -33.28 36.84 9.29
N LEU A 77 -33.14 36.80 10.62
CA LEU A 77 -31.84 36.74 11.30
C LEU A 77 -31.08 35.45 10.97
N LEU A 78 -31.75 34.30 10.93
CA LEU A 78 -31.12 33.02 10.54
C LEU A 78 -30.63 33.05 9.09
N VAL A 79 -31.44 33.55 8.17
CA VAL A 79 -31.07 33.69 6.74
C VAL A 79 -29.93 34.70 6.57
N ALA A 80 -29.92 35.81 7.31
CA ALA A 80 -28.82 36.77 7.30
C ALA A 80 -27.52 36.14 7.85
N LEU A 81 -27.58 35.40 8.95
CA LEU A 81 -26.42 34.71 9.52
C LEU A 81 -25.86 33.65 8.55
N LEU A 82 -26.75 32.86 7.93
CA LEU A 82 -26.38 31.90 6.90
C LEU A 82 -25.76 32.59 5.67
N ALA A 83 -26.31 33.71 5.20
CA ALA A 83 -25.73 34.48 4.10
C ALA A 83 -24.35 35.06 4.46
N VAL A 84 -24.17 35.59 5.67
CA VAL A 84 -22.88 36.10 6.18
C VAL A 84 -21.83 35.00 6.31
N LEU A 85 -22.21 33.73 6.44
CA LEU A 85 -21.28 32.59 6.39
C LEU A 85 -21.06 32.07 4.96
N ILE A 86 -22.14 31.91 4.19
CA ILE A 86 -22.15 31.26 2.87
C ILE A 86 -21.57 32.15 1.78
N ILE A 87 -21.77 33.48 1.82
CA ILE A 87 -21.25 34.41 0.81
C ILE A 87 -19.72 34.52 0.86
N PRO A 88 -19.05 34.81 2.00
CA PRO A 88 -17.59 34.82 2.04
C PRO A 88 -16.99 33.43 1.84
N LEU A 89 -17.71 32.36 2.22
CA LEU A 89 -17.31 31.01 1.84
C LEU A 89 -17.35 30.84 0.32
N LEU A 90 -18.45 31.17 -0.37
CA LEU A 90 -18.55 31.07 -1.84
C LEU A 90 -17.53 31.94 -2.56
N THR A 91 -17.29 33.18 -2.13
CA THR A 91 -16.26 34.02 -2.76
C THR A 91 -14.85 33.51 -2.49
N PHE A 92 -14.57 32.97 -1.29
CA PHE A 92 -13.32 32.27 -1.01
C PHE A 92 -13.15 31.03 -1.88
N LEU A 93 -14.19 30.19 -2.02
CA LEU A 93 -14.19 28.99 -2.86
C LEU A 93 -13.98 29.36 -4.35
N LEU A 94 -14.63 30.41 -4.85
CA LEU A 94 -14.43 30.92 -6.22
C LEU A 94 -13.03 31.52 -6.44
N PHE A 95 -12.46 32.18 -5.43
CA PHE A 95 -11.11 32.77 -5.50
C PHE A 95 -10.02 31.69 -5.36
N ALA A 96 -10.23 30.69 -4.50
CA ALA A 96 -9.40 29.51 -4.36
C ALA A 96 -9.44 28.64 -5.62
N ALA A 97 -10.59 28.51 -6.30
CA ALA A 97 -10.69 27.84 -7.60
C ALA A 97 -9.87 28.55 -8.69
N LYS A 98 -9.71 29.88 -8.60
CA LYS A 98 -8.94 30.68 -9.56
C LYS A 98 -7.43 30.74 -9.26
N ARG A 99 -7.00 30.57 -8.01
CA ARG A 99 -5.61 30.86 -7.58
C ARG A 99 -4.50 29.89 -8.02
N PRO A 100 -4.65 28.55 -8.04
CA PRO A 100 -3.53 27.62 -8.29
C PRO A 100 -3.21 27.41 -9.78
N TYR A 101 -4.04 27.90 -10.70
CA TYR A 101 -4.00 27.52 -12.11
C TYR A 101 -2.95 28.23 -12.97
N SER A 102 -2.27 29.25 -12.45
CA SER A 102 -1.33 30.09 -13.21
C SER A 102 -0.16 29.32 -13.84
N HIS A 103 0.24 28.17 -13.27
CA HIS A 103 1.29 27.33 -13.85
C HIS A 103 0.83 26.53 -15.08
N LEU A 104 -0.38 25.97 -15.06
CA LEU A 104 -0.97 25.29 -16.23
C LEU A 104 -1.41 26.29 -17.31
N GLN A 105 -1.86 27.49 -16.92
CA GLN A 105 -2.26 28.56 -17.83
C GLN A 105 -1.08 29.19 -18.60
N ARG A 106 0.17 28.92 -18.20
CA ARG A 106 1.39 29.32 -18.92
C ARG A 106 1.70 28.50 -20.18
N SER A 107 0.79 27.65 -20.68
CA SER A 107 1.10 26.79 -21.83
C SER A 107 1.42 27.55 -23.14
N HIS A 108 1.17 28.87 -23.23
CA HIS A 108 1.48 29.70 -24.41
C HIS A 108 0.94 29.11 -25.74
N GLY A 109 -0.22 28.47 -25.71
CA GLY A 109 -0.85 27.82 -26.87
C GLY A 109 -0.42 26.36 -27.10
N ARG A 110 0.54 25.84 -26.33
CA ARG A 110 0.87 24.41 -26.30
C ARG A 110 -0.30 23.59 -25.74
N ARG A 111 -0.53 22.41 -26.30
CA ARG A 111 -1.63 21.51 -25.93
C ARG A 111 -1.29 20.76 -24.64
N LEU A 112 -2.10 20.93 -23.59
CA LEU A 112 -2.04 20.09 -22.39
C LEU A 112 -2.69 18.71 -22.68
N PRO A 113 -2.40 17.66 -21.89
CA PRO A 113 -3.08 16.38 -22.03
C PRO A 113 -4.60 16.50 -21.82
N PRO A 114 -5.43 15.67 -22.48
CA PRO A 114 -6.87 15.66 -22.28
C PRO A 114 -7.23 15.42 -20.81
N SER A 115 -8.27 16.08 -20.33
CA SER A 115 -8.80 15.89 -18.96
C SER A 115 -10.17 15.21 -19.03
N PRO A 116 -10.46 14.20 -18.20
CA PRO A 116 -11.77 13.56 -18.16
C PRO A 116 -12.87 14.53 -17.73
N PRO A 117 -14.12 14.31 -18.19
CA PRO A 117 -15.28 15.07 -17.71
C PRO A 117 -15.56 14.79 -16.23
N GLY A 118 -16.39 15.65 -15.61
CA GLY A 118 -16.84 15.48 -14.22
C GLY A 118 -15.96 16.10 -13.14
N GLY A 119 -14.82 16.73 -13.48
CA GLY A 119 -13.91 17.37 -12.51
C GLY A 119 -14.53 18.49 -11.68
N LEU A 120 -15.12 18.15 -10.52
CA LEU A 120 -15.82 19.06 -9.60
C LEU A 120 -14.94 20.25 -9.17
N PRO A 121 -15.54 21.44 -8.90
CA PRO A 121 -14.82 22.56 -8.30
C PRO A 121 -14.02 22.13 -7.05
N LEU A 122 -12.77 22.57 -6.97
CA LEU A 122 -11.84 22.37 -5.84
C LEU A 122 -11.40 20.92 -5.52
N LEU A 123 -12.26 19.92 -5.69
CA LEU A 123 -11.89 18.50 -5.55
C LEU A 123 -11.27 17.93 -6.83
N GLY A 124 -11.65 18.48 -8.00
CA GLY A 124 -11.33 17.89 -9.28
C GLY A 124 -11.85 16.46 -9.38
N HIS A 125 -10.95 15.54 -9.70
CA HIS A 125 -11.24 14.14 -10.06
C HIS A 125 -11.00 13.17 -8.90
N LEU A 126 -10.70 13.64 -7.67
CA LEU A 126 -10.51 12.79 -6.49
C LEU A 126 -11.65 11.78 -6.31
N HIS A 127 -12.88 12.24 -6.48
CA HIS A 127 -14.10 11.43 -6.35
C HIS A 127 -14.29 10.38 -7.46
N LEU A 128 -13.53 10.46 -8.56
CA LEU A 128 -13.56 9.49 -9.68
C LEU A 128 -12.56 8.33 -9.50
N LEU A 129 -11.66 8.41 -8.51
CA LEU A 129 -10.66 7.35 -8.26
C LEU A 129 -11.28 6.09 -7.63
N GLY A 130 -12.40 6.23 -6.91
CA GLY A 130 -13.04 5.13 -6.18
C GLY A 130 -12.16 4.56 -5.07
N SER A 131 -12.39 3.30 -4.71
CA SER A 131 -11.61 2.55 -3.70
C SER A 131 -10.34 1.90 -4.24
N LEU A 132 -10.20 1.78 -5.57
CA LEU A 132 -9.09 1.12 -6.27
C LEU A 132 -8.60 2.04 -7.40
N PRO A 133 -7.74 3.05 -7.09
CA PRO A 133 -7.40 4.12 -8.02
C PRO A 133 -6.83 3.64 -9.35
N HIS A 134 -6.01 2.58 -9.38
CA HIS A 134 -5.49 1.95 -10.61
C HIS A 134 -6.60 1.48 -11.56
N ARG A 135 -7.69 0.91 -11.03
CA ARG A 135 -8.86 0.50 -11.81
C ARG A 135 -9.64 1.71 -12.33
N GLY A 136 -9.88 2.72 -11.49
CA GLY A 136 -10.53 3.97 -11.88
C GLY A 136 -9.75 4.75 -12.95
N LEU A 137 -8.42 4.79 -12.82
CA LEU A 137 -7.51 5.43 -13.78
C LEU A 137 -7.49 4.70 -15.13
N ARG A 138 -7.56 3.36 -15.17
CA ARG A 138 -7.71 2.60 -16.43
C ARG A 138 -9.05 2.91 -17.11
N SER A 139 -10.14 2.97 -16.34
CA SER A 139 -11.48 3.30 -16.85
C SER A 139 -11.54 4.71 -17.48
N MET A 140 -10.93 5.72 -16.84
CA MET A 140 -10.80 7.05 -17.43
C MET A 140 -9.90 7.06 -18.67
N ALA A 141 -8.77 6.36 -18.66
CA ALA A 141 -7.87 6.28 -19.81
C ALA A 141 -8.53 5.64 -21.05
N ALA A 142 -9.45 4.68 -20.87
CA ALA A 142 -10.21 4.06 -21.95
C ALA A 142 -11.14 5.04 -22.71
N SER A 143 -11.51 6.18 -22.10
CA SER A 143 -12.34 7.22 -22.73
C SER A 143 -11.56 8.50 -23.11
N CYS A 144 -10.46 8.78 -22.40
CA CYS A 144 -9.69 10.02 -22.57
C CYS A 144 -8.36 9.83 -23.31
N GLY A 145 -7.96 8.59 -23.58
CA GLY A 145 -6.66 8.23 -24.13
C GLY A 145 -5.61 7.88 -23.06
N PRO A 146 -4.47 7.31 -23.47
CA PRO A 146 -3.47 6.74 -22.57
C PRO A 146 -2.63 7.77 -21.80
N VAL A 147 -2.72 9.06 -22.14
CA VAL A 147 -2.08 10.16 -21.40
C VAL A 147 -3.15 11.19 -21.08
N MET A 148 -3.42 11.42 -19.80
CA MET A 148 -4.48 12.33 -19.34
C MET A 148 -4.04 13.22 -18.17
N LEU A 149 -4.63 14.40 -18.06
CA LEU A 149 -4.39 15.37 -16.99
C LEU A 149 -5.55 15.34 -15.98
N LEU A 150 -5.23 15.06 -14.71
CA LEU A 150 -6.15 15.11 -13.58
C LEU A 150 -5.79 16.25 -12.64
N ARG A 151 -6.76 17.08 -12.28
CA ARG A 151 -6.74 17.80 -11.00
C ARG A 151 -7.11 16.85 -9.87
N LEU A 152 -6.21 16.61 -8.92
CA LEU A 152 -6.50 15.92 -7.65
C LEU A 152 -6.49 16.94 -6.52
N GLY A 153 -7.66 17.43 -6.10
CA GLY A 153 -7.77 18.57 -5.21
C GLY A 153 -7.21 19.84 -5.87
N GLN A 154 -6.07 20.33 -5.41
CA GLN A 154 -5.29 21.39 -6.07
C GLN A 154 -4.11 20.86 -6.90
N VAL A 155 -3.74 19.58 -6.77
CA VAL A 155 -2.52 19.01 -7.35
C VAL A 155 -2.74 18.61 -8.82
N PRO A 156 -2.02 19.20 -9.78
CA PRO A 156 -2.05 18.75 -11.18
C PRO A 156 -1.25 17.45 -11.31
N THR A 157 -1.89 16.41 -11.84
CA THR A 157 -1.36 15.06 -11.97
C THR A 157 -1.56 14.55 -13.39
N VAL A 158 -0.49 14.31 -14.15
CA VAL A 158 -0.55 13.60 -15.43
C VAL A 158 -0.47 12.10 -15.16
N VAL A 159 -1.27 11.31 -15.88
CA VAL A 159 -1.32 9.85 -15.77
C VAL A 159 -0.98 9.25 -17.12
N ALA A 160 0.03 8.37 -17.15
CA ALA A 160 0.39 7.56 -18.30
C ALA A 160 -0.07 6.11 -18.06
N SER A 161 -0.82 5.56 -19.02
CA SER A 161 -1.45 4.23 -18.93
C SER A 161 -1.10 3.32 -20.12
N SER A 162 -0.11 3.68 -20.95
CA SER A 162 0.41 2.84 -22.05
C SER A 162 1.93 2.64 -21.97
N ALA A 163 2.41 1.59 -22.64
CA ALA A 163 3.83 1.29 -22.76
C ALA A 163 4.61 2.46 -23.42
N ALA A 164 4.12 3.01 -24.53
CA ALA A 164 4.79 4.08 -25.28
C ALA A 164 4.96 5.39 -24.46
N ALA A 165 3.92 5.80 -23.72
CA ALA A 165 4.03 6.95 -22.82
C ALA A 165 4.97 6.67 -21.64
N SER A 166 4.99 5.43 -21.14
CA SER A 166 5.89 5.01 -20.06
C SER A 166 7.35 4.97 -20.51
N GLU A 167 7.60 4.59 -21.76
CA GLU A 167 8.92 4.65 -22.39
C GLU A 167 9.40 6.08 -22.59
N GLU A 168 8.55 6.97 -23.14
CA GLU A 168 8.93 8.36 -23.30
C GLU A 168 9.25 9.01 -21.94
N ALA A 169 8.43 8.77 -20.92
CA ALA A 169 8.64 9.33 -19.58
C ALA A 169 9.86 8.76 -18.84
N MET A 170 10.15 7.45 -18.95
CA MET A 170 11.16 6.76 -18.13
C MET A 170 12.43 6.31 -18.88
N LYS A 171 12.53 6.59 -20.19
CA LYS A 171 13.73 6.32 -21.01
C LYS A 171 14.10 7.52 -21.87
N THR A 172 13.21 7.97 -22.76
CA THR A 172 13.51 9.08 -23.69
C THR A 172 13.70 10.42 -22.98
N ARG A 173 12.86 10.73 -22.00
CA ARG A 173 12.86 11.95 -21.18
C ARG A 173 13.11 11.66 -19.70
N ASP A 174 13.72 10.50 -19.39
CA ASP A 174 13.96 9.96 -18.04
C ASP A 174 14.34 11.01 -17.00
N LEU A 175 15.34 11.86 -17.28
CA LEU A 175 15.79 12.90 -16.37
C LEU A 175 14.69 13.91 -16.02
N ALA A 176 13.92 14.39 -17.01
CA ALA A 176 12.87 15.38 -16.82
C ALA A 176 11.75 14.85 -15.90
N PHE A 177 11.51 13.54 -15.86
CA PHE A 177 10.54 12.87 -14.99
C PHE A 177 11.18 12.15 -13.78
N ALA A 178 12.47 12.33 -13.51
CA ALA A 178 13.20 11.57 -12.50
C ALA A 178 12.97 12.03 -11.04
N SER A 179 12.25 13.14 -10.82
CA SER A 179 12.04 13.68 -9.47
C SER A 179 10.87 13.04 -8.73
N ARG A 180 10.69 13.44 -7.48
CA ARG A 180 9.60 13.06 -6.60
C ARG A 180 8.91 14.34 -6.09
N PRO A 181 7.58 14.34 -5.97
CA PRO A 181 6.88 15.37 -5.22
C PRO A 181 7.15 15.20 -3.72
N SER A 182 7.14 16.31 -2.97
CA SER A 182 6.97 16.24 -1.51
C SER A 182 5.60 15.63 -1.22
N LEU A 183 5.57 14.60 -0.36
CA LEU A 183 4.38 13.86 0.04
C LEU A 183 4.30 13.92 1.55
N ARG A 184 3.23 14.53 2.08
CA ARG A 184 3.15 14.92 3.51
C ARG A 184 3.33 13.75 4.47
N MET A 185 2.91 12.55 4.08
CA MET A 185 3.05 11.35 4.90
C MET A 185 4.47 10.76 4.84
N ALA A 186 5.08 10.70 3.65
CA ALA A 186 6.48 10.26 3.50
C ALA A 186 7.43 11.24 4.22
N ASP A 187 7.29 12.55 4.01
CA ASP A 187 8.08 13.57 4.73
C ASP A 187 7.95 13.44 6.27
N ARG A 188 6.80 12.99 6.79
CA ARG A 188 6.59 12.74 8.21
C ARG A 188 7.24 11.44 8.71
N LEU A 189 7.32 10.43 7.86
CA LEU A 189 7.77 9.08 8.21
C LEU A 189 9.27 8.85 7.94
N TYR A 190 9.85 9.56 6.98
CA TYR A 190 11.23 9.44 6.50
C TYR A 190 12.14 10.62 6.87
N TYR A 191 11.76 11.37 7.91
CA TYR A 191 12.53 12.51 8.45
C TYR A 191 12.71 13.67 7.44
N GLY A 192 11.65 13.97 6.67
CA GLY A 192 11.68 14.82 5.48
C GLY A 192 12.23 14.07 4.28
N THR A 193 12.92 14.79 3.40
CA THR A 193 13.56 14.24 2.19
C THR A 193 14.98 13.72 2.47
N ARG A 194 15.13 12.85 3.47
CA ARG A 194 16.42 12.28 3.92
C ARG A 194 16.67 10.84 3.47
N ASP A 195 15.66 10.23 2.89
CA ASP A 195 15.61 8.91 2.27
C ASP A 195 16.13 8.91 0.81
N MET A 196 16.01 7.76 0.14
CA MET A 196 16.31 7.53 -1.28
C MET A 196 15.02 7.35 -2.12
N VAL A 197 13.92 6.88 -1.53
CA VAL A 197 12.72 6.42 -2.26
C VAL A 197 11.82 7.58 -2.71
N PHE A 198 11.53 8.52 -1.81
CA PHE A 198 10.66 9.69 -1.92
C PHE A 198 11.43 11.01 -2.03
N ALA A 199 12.71 11.07 -1.68
CA ALA A 199 13.53 12.28 -1.86
C ALA A 199 13.58 12.74 -3.34
N PRO A 200 13.59 14.07 -3.62
CA PRO A 200 13.60 14.63 -4.97
C PRO A 200 14.90 14.31 -5.72
N TYR A 201 14.91 14.48 -7.05
CA TYR A 201 16.11 14.20 -7.83
C TYR A 201 17.18 15.28 -7.62
N GLY A 202 18.41 14.86 -7.32
CA GLY A 202 19.56 15.73 -7.11
C GLY A 202 20.79 14.92 -6.71
N GLU A 203 21.92 15.59 -6.49
CA GLU A 203 23.20 14.91 -6.25
C GLU A 203 23.18 14.04 -4.98
N ARG A 204 22.62 14.57 -3.88
CA ARG A 204 22.43 13.80 -2.63
C ARG A 204 21.69 12.47 -2.87
N TRP A 205 20.64 12.49 -3.69
CA TRP A 205 19.90 11.27 -4.03
C TRP A 205 20.74 10.30 -4.89
N ARG A 206 21.50 10.81 -5.87
CA ARG A 206 22.38 9.97 -6.73
C ARG A 206 23.41 9.24 -5.90
N GLN A 207 24.01 9.94 -4.93
CA GLN A 207 25.06 9.44 -4.06
C GLN A 207 24.50 8.48 -3.00
N LEU A 208 23.38 8.81 -2.34
CA LEU A 208 22.74 7.88 -1.40
C LEU A 208 22.29 6.58 -2.11
N ARG A 209 21.75 6.69 -3.33
CA ARG A 209 21.46 5.51 -4.17
C ARG A 209 22.72 4.72 -4.53
N ARG A 210 23.86 5.37 -4.79
CA ARG A 210 25.15 4.69 -5.00
C ARG A 210 25.52 3.87 -3.77
N VAL A 211 25.43 4.45 -2.56
CA VAL A 211 25.72 3.73 -1.30
C VAL A 211 24.84 2.49 -1.15
N CYS A 212 23.51 2.63 -1.26
CA CYS A 212 22.58 1.51 -1.17
C CYS A 212 22.85 0.42 -2.21
N VAL A 213 23.11 0.81 -3.46
CA VAL A 213 23.40 -0.14 -4.55
C VAL A 213 24.73 -0.86 -4.30
N SER A 214 25.84 -0.13 -4.11
CA SER A 214 27.17 -0.70 -3.96
C SER A 214 27.28 -1.69 -2.79
N HIS A 215 26.75 -1.30 -1.62
CA HIS A 215 27.04 -1.99 -0.35
C HIS A 215 26.00 -3.05 0.08
N LEU A 216 24.79 -3.03 -0.50
CA LEU A 216 23.72 -4.00 -0.19
C LEU A 216 23.18 -4.70 -1.44
N LEU A 217 22.94 -3.98 -2.53
CA LEU A 217 22.15 -4.48 -3.67
C LEU A 217 22.99 -4.88 -4.91
N THR A 218 24.32 -4.89 -4.82
CA THR A 218 25.18 -5.54 -5.83
C THR A 218 25.00 -7.05 -5.79
N GLN A 219 25.11 -7.73 -6.94
CA GLN A 219 25.00 -9.19 -7.03
C GLN A 219 25.92 -9.92 -6.03
N ARG A 220 27.17 -9.43 -5.83
CA ARG A 220 28.10 -10.00 -4.83
C ARG A 220 27.55 -9.91 -3.40
N ARG A 221 26.99 -8.76 -2.98
CA ARG A 221 26.42 -8.60 -1.63
C ARG A 221 25.09 -9.35 -1.48
N VAL A 222 24.25 -9.38 -2.52
CA VAL A 222 23.02 -10.19 -2.54
C VAL A 222 23.33 -11.68 -2.34
N LEU A 223 24.41 -12.20 -2.93
CA LEU A 223 24.84 -13.59 -2.75
C LEU A 223 25.30 -13.91 -1.32
N CYS A 224 25.91 -12.98 -0.58
CA CYS A 224 26.22 -13.17 0.85
C CYS A 224 24.95 -13.52 1.67
N PHE A 225 23.80 -12.92 1.33
CA PHE A 225 22.54 -13.18 2.02
C PHE A 225 21.81 -14.47 1.57
N ARG A 226 22.44 -15.33 0.75
CA ARG A 226 21.87 -16.63 0.35
C ARG A 226 21.57 -17.54 1.55
N ALA A 227 22.54 -17.68 2.45
CA ALA A 227 22.36 -18.50 3.66
C ALA A 227 21.19 -18.01 4.53
N VAL A 228 20.96 -16.69 4.58
CA VAL A 228 19.77 -16.10 5.24
C VAL A 228 18.49 -16.52 4.53
N ARG A 229 18.41 -16.40 3.20
CA ARG A 229 17.22 -16.78 2.43
C ARG A 229 16.89 -18.27 2.56
N GLU A 230 17.87 -19.15 2.43
CA GLU A 230 17.69 -20.60 2.61
C GLU A 230 17.26 -20.96 4.05
N GLN A 231 17.79 -20.29 5.08
CA GLN A 231 17.37 -20.48 6.47
C GLN A 231 15.94 -20.00 6.74
N GLU A 232 15.54 -18.83 6.24
CA GLU A 232 14.18 -18.32 6.45
C GLU A 232 13.13 -19.08 5.64
N VAL A 233 13.49 -19.65 4.48
CA VAL A 233 12.62 -20.60 3.76
C VAL A 233 12.46 -21.91 4.53
N ALA A 234 13.52 -22.45 5.14
CA ALA A 234 13.40 -23.61 6.03
C ALA A 234 12.48 -23.30 7.24
N ALA A 235 12.68 -22.15 7.90
CA ALA A 235 11.83 -21.71 9.01
C ALA A 235 10.36 -21.47 8.60
N LEU A 236 10.11 -21.01 7.37
CA LEU A 236 8.77 -20.91 6.77
C LEU A 236 8.13 -22.29 6.60
N LEU A 237 8.85 -23.25 6.02
CA LEU A 237 8.36 -24.62 5.84
C LEU A 237 8.06 -25.30 7.17
N ASP A 238 8.91 -25.15 8.17
CA ASP A 238 8.74 -25.79 9.47
C ASP A 238 7.57 -25.19 10.26
N ARG A 239 7.28 -23.89 10.10
CA ARG A 239 6.05 -23.25 10.61
C ARG A 239 4.79 -23.79 9.93
N VAL A 240 4.84 -24.12 8.64
CA VAL A 240 3.71 -24.75 7.92
C VAL A 240 3.54 -26.21 8.35
N ARG A 241 4.63 -27.00 8.38
CA ARG A 241 4.64 -28.40 8.82
C ARG A 241 4.17 -28.56 10.27
N GLY A 242 4.56 -27.64 11.15
CA GLY A 242 4.15 -27.59 12.55
C GLY A 242 2.64 -27.40 12.79
N ALA A 243 1.88 -26.98 11.76
CA ALA A 243 0.42 -26.95 11.83
C ALA A 243 -0.24 -28.32 11.63
N GLY A 244 0.51 -29.36 11.24
CA GLY A 244 0.01 -30.75 11.19
C GLY A 244 -1.17 -31.01 10.26
N GLY A 245 -1.31 -30.22 9.19
CA GLY A 245 -2.46 -30.29 8.28
C GLY A 245 -3.69 -29.48 8.73
N ALA A 246 -3.56 -28.66 9.79
CA ALA A 246 -4.55 -27.64 10.12
C ALA A 246 -4.51 -26.46 9.12
N VAL A 247 -5.51 -25.57 9.20
CA VAL A 247 -5.57 -24.35 8.38
C VAL A 247 -4.50 -23.35 8.84
N VAL A 248 -3.58 -23.02 7.94
CA VAL A 248 -2.55 -21.99 8.15
C VAL A 248 -2.96 -20.66 7.54
N ASN A 249 -2.61 -19.57 8.20
CA ASN A 249 -2.67 -18.22 7.63
C ASN A 249 -1.36 -17.96 6.86
N LEU A 250 -1.37 -18.28 5.56
CA LEU A 250 -0.18 -18.20 4.73
C LEU A 250 0.27 -16.74 4.57
N SER A 251 -0.64 -15.77 4.45
CA SER A 251 -0.31 -14.34 4.42
C SER A 251 0.57 -13.92 5.60
N HIS A 252 0.21 -14.30 6.83
CA HIS A 252 1.01 -13.97 8.02
C HIS A 252 2.39 -14.64 8.00
N LEU A 253 2.48 -15.88 7.49
CA LEU A 253 3.75 -16.60 7.35
C LEU A 253 4.66 -15.95 6.29
N LEU A 254 4.10 -15.55 5.14
CA LEU A 254 4.80 -14.84 4.07
C LEU A 254 5.27 -13.44 4.51
N ILE A 255 4.43 -12.67 5.21
CA ILE A 255 4.82 -11.41 5.86
C ILE A 255 6.01 -11.64 6.79
N THR A 256 5.95 -12.69 7.60
CA THR A 256 7.01 -13.01 8.57
C THR A 256 8.31 -13.45 7.89
N PHE A 257 8.23 -14.21 6.80
CA PHE A 257 9.37 -14.60 5.96
C PHE A 257 10.05 -13.38 5.32
N ALA A 258 9.30 -12.52 4.62
CA ALA A 258 9.85 -11.31 3.99
C ALA A 258 10.47 -10.36 5.04
N ASN A 259 9.80 -10.17 6.18
CA ASN A 259 10.33 -9.43 7.32
C ASN A 259 11.64 -10.02 7.85
N ALA A 260 11.76 -11.34 7.95
CA ALA A 260 12.98 -11.99 8.44
C ALA A 260 14.15 -11.82 7.47
N VAL A 261 13.96 -12.16 6.18
CA VAL A 261 14.99 -12.04 5.13
C VAL A 261 15.52 -10.61 5.03
N VAL A 262 14.63 -9.62 4.98
CA VAL A 262 15.02 -8.21 4.84
C VAL A 262 15.65 -7.69 6.13
N SER A 263 15.07 -7.97 7.31
CA SER A 263 15.62 -7.43 8.57
C SER A 263 16.97 -8.05 8.95
N ARG A 264 17.24 -9.32 8.61
CA ARG A 264 18.56 -9.94 8.77
C ARG A 264 19.59 -9.35 7.79
N ALA A 265 19.20 -9.07 6.55
CA ALA A 265 20.09 -8.38 5.60
C ALA A 265 20.40 -6.92 6.02
N THR A 266 19.46 -6.24 6.69
CA THR A 266 19.70 -4.86 7.17
C THR A 266 20.39 -4.77 8.53
N PHE A 267 20.11 -5.67 9.48
CA PHE A 267 20.49 -5.55 10.91
C PHE A 267 21.22 -6.76 11.51
N GLY A 268 21.51 -7.76 10.69
CA GLY A 268 22.04 -9.04 11.13
C GLY A 268 21.07 -9.84 11.99
N ASP A 269 21.59 -10.87 12.65
CA ASP A 269 20.80 -11.85 13.40
C ASP A 269 20.36 -11.36 14.80
N ALA A 270 20.54 -10.07 15.09
CA ALA A 270 20.01 -9.43 16.28
C ALA A 270 18.47 -9.41 16.21
N GLY A 271 17.82 -10.34 16.90
CA GLY A 271 16.38 -10.61 16.78
C GLY A 271 15.46 -9.49 17.30
N TYR A 272 15.35 -8.37 16.59
CA TYR A 272 14.48 -7.23 16.93
C TYR A 272 12.96 -7.56 16.89
N GLY A 273 12.57 -8.76 16.45
CA GLY A 273 11.21 -9.30 16.58
C GLY A 273 10.35 -9.23 15.31
N LEU A 274 10.86 -8.64 14.22
CA LEU A 274 10.19 -8.60 12.92
C LEU A 274 10.03 -10.00 12.30
N GLY A 275 11.07 -10.83 12.34
CA GLY A 275 11.09 -12.21 11.79
C GLY A 275 10.28 -13.28 12.56
N GLY A 276 9.34 -12.89 13.42
CA GLY A 276 8.36 -13.83 13.99
C GLY A 276 8.67 -14.40 15.38
N GLY A 277 9.41 -13.69 16.23
CA GLY A 277 9.47 -14.05 17.66
C GLY A 277 8.13 -13.77 18.35
N ASP A 278 7.63 -14.72 19.14
CA ASP A 278 6.31 -14.63 19.83
C ASP A 278 6.33 -13.87 21.16
N GLY A 279 7.51 -13.41 21.61
CA GLY A 279 7.60 -12.48 22.72
C GLY A 279 6.81 -11.19 22.46
N VAL A 280 6.16 -10.66 23.50
CA VAL A 280 5.24 -9.50 23.44
C VAL A 280 5.83 -8.29 22.68
N GLY A 281 7.15 -8.08 22.78
CA GLY A 281 7.85 -7.02 22.03
C GLY A 281 7.84 -7.21 20.51
N GLY A 282 7.98 -8.45 20.02
CA GLY A 282 7.99 -8.77 18.59
C GLY A 282 6.62 -8.58 17.95
N ALA A 283 5.56 -9.12 18.58
CA ALA A 283 4.18 -8.91 18.13
C ALA A 283 3.81 -7.41 18.11
N LYS A 284 4.25 -6.64 19.12
CA LYS A 284 4.09 -5.18 19.11
C LYS A 284 4.81 -4.53 17.93
N LEU A 285 6.05 -4.93 17.65
CA LEU A 285 6.85 -4.29 16.60
C LEU A 285 6.29 -4.59 15.20
N ARG A 286 5.90 -5.84 14.93
CA ARG A 286 5.20 -6.22 13.68
C ARG A 286 3.95 -5.38 13.45
N LYS A 287 3.18 -5.08 14.50
CA LYS A 287 2.03 -4.16 14.43
C LYS A 287 2.43 -2.71 14.13
N VAL A 288 3.47 -2.16 14.77
CA VAL A 288 3.95 -0.80 14.49
C VAL A 288 4.42 -0.66 13.03
N PHE A 289 5.07 -1.70 12.51
CA PHE A 289 5.55 -1.73 11.12
C PHE A 289 4.41 -1.88 10.11
N ALA A 290 3.41 -2.72 10.37
CA ALA A 290 2.19 -2.76 9.56
C ALA A 290 1.38 -1.45 9.62
N GLU A 291 1.33 -0.77 10.78
CA GLU A 291 0.76 0.59 10.89
C GLU A 291 1.57 1.62 10.06
N PHE A 292 2.87 1.40 9.82
CA PHE A 292 3.75 2.25 9.02
C PHE A 292 3.56 2.02 7.51
N GLU A 293 3.55 0.77 7.06
CA GLU A 293 3.26 0.38 5.66
C GLU A 293 1.87 0.87 5.23
N GLU A 294 0.86 0.72 6.10
CA GLU A 294 -0.50 1.25 5.88
C GLU A 294 -0.50 2.78 5.70
N LEU A 295 0.20 3.51 6.56
CA LEU A 295 0.27 4.97 6.49
C LEU A 295 0.91 5.46 5.18
N LEU A 296 1.96 4.82 4.69
CA LEU A 296 2.56 5.20 3.39
C LEU A 296 1.61 5.04 2.20
N GLY A 297 0.59 4.18 2.32
CA GLY A 297 -0.51 4.07 1.35
C GLY A 297 -1.57 5.18 1.45
N THR A 298 -1.49 6.07 2.45
CA THR A 298 -2.48 7.14 2.66
C THR A 298 -2.05 8.48 2.08
N VAL A 299 -3.03 9.22 1.55
CA VAL A 299 -2.87 10.60 1.09
C VAL A 299 -3.64 11.53 2.04
N PRO A 300 -2.97 12.37 2.83
CA PRO A 300 -3.64 13.34 3.70
C PRO A 300 -4.50 14.33 2.90
N MET A 301 -5.68 14.66 3.41
CA MET A 301 -6.55 15.67 2.81
C MET A 301 -5.87 17.05 2.76
N ALA A 302 -4.97 17.36 3.71
CA ALA A 302 -4.14 18.55 3.71
C ALA A 302 -3.12 18.65 2.56
N GLU A 303 -2.82 17.53 1.88
CA GLU A 303 -1.95 17.53 0.70
C GLU A 303 -2.74 17.93 -0.55
N MET A 304 -3.88 17.29 -0.78
CA MET A 304 -4.71 17.54 -1.95
C MET A 304 -5.55 18.83 -1.81
N VAL A 305 -6.07 19.11 -0.61
CA VAL A 305 -6.98 20.23 -0.33
C VAL A 305 -6.58 20.91 1.00
N PRO A 306 -5.51 21.74 1.04
CA PRO A 306 -4.92 22.27 2.27
C PRO A 306 -5.86 22.90 3.32
N TRP A 307 -6.99 23.51 2.96
CA TRP A 307 -7.94 24.05 3.95
C TRP A 307 -8.78 22.97 4.67
N LEU A 308 -8.81 21.73 4.16
CA LEU A 308 -9.46 20.57 4.79
C LEU A 308 -8.52 19.79 5.73
N TRP A 309 -7.38 20.35 6.13
CA TRP A 309 -6.41 19.72 7.04
C TRP A 309 -7.03 19.17 8.34
N LEU A 310 -8.10 19.81 8.85
CA LEU A 310 -8.80 19.37 10.04
C LEU A 310 -9.42 17.96 9.89
N VAL A 311 -9.67 17.50 8.66
CA VAL A 311 -10.10 16.12 8.38
C VAL A 311 -9.02 15.11 8.80
N ASP A 312 -7.74 15.39 8.56
CA ASP A 312 -6.63 14.50 8.94
C ASP A 312 -6.42 14.44 10.47
N VAL A 313 -6.85 15.49 11.17
CA VAL A 313 -6.88 15.55 12.64
C VAL A 313 -8.07 14.77 13.20
N VAL A 314 -9.28 15.02 12.68
CA VAL A 314 -10.55 14.45 13.18
C VAL A 314 -10.68 12.96 12.86
N THR A 315 -10.15 12.50 11.72
CA THR A 315 -10.00 11.07 11.42
C THR A 315 -8.92 10.38 12.26
N GLY A 316 -8.09 11.14 12.98
CA GLY A 316 -6.98 10.64 13.78
C GLY A 316 -5.72 10.27 12.97
N LEU A 317 -5.70 10.51 11.65
CA LEU A 317 -4.57 10.20 10.77
C LEU A 317 -3.27 10.85 11.25
N GLU A 318 -3.29 12.14 11.61
CA GLU A 318 -2.11 12.81 12.17
C GLU A 318 -1.64 12.19 13.50
N ARG A 319 -2.58 11.73 14.35
CA ARG A 319 -2.26 11.12 15.64
C ARG A 319 -1.64 9.73 15.45
N LYS A 320 -2.16 8.93 14.51
CA LYS A 320 -1.57 7.65 14.11
C LYS A 320 -0.17 7.88 13.56
N ALA A 321 -0.02 8.74 12.54
CA ALA A 321 1.25 9.03 11.90
C ALA A 321 2.32 9.58 12.86
N ARG A 322 1.94 10.43 13.83
CA ARG A 322 2.85 10.86 14.90
C ARG A 322 3.29 9.67 15.77
N ARG A 323 2.35 8.89 16.32
CA ARG A 323 2.66 7.75 17.18
C ARG A 323 3.55 6.73 16.47
N THR A 324 3.21 6.34 15.24
CA THR A 324 3.96 5.34 14.48
C THR A 324 5.36 5.82 14.14
N SER A 325 5.53 7.09 13.72
CA SER A 325 6.84 7.73 13.52
C SER A 325 7.71 7.65 14.79
N GLU A 326 7.16 8.00 15.96
CA GLU A 326 7.91 7.91 17.22
C GLU A 326 8.21 6.47 17.66
N GLU A 327 7.36 5.49 17.36
CA GLU A 327 7.62 4.08 17.71
C GLU A 327 8.65 3.42 16.76
N ILE A 328 8.69 3.84 15.50
CA ILE A 328 9.75 3.50 14.53
C ILE A 328 11.08 4.17 14.90
N ASP A 329 11.10 5.47 15.24
CA ASP A 329 12.34 6.16 15.61
C ASP A 329 13.01 5.50 16.83
N ARG A 330 12.22 5.10 17.83
CA ARG A 330 12.69 4.33 19.00
C ARG A 330 13.16 2.91 18.65
N LEU A 331 12.72 2.31 17.53
CA LEU A 331 13.37 1.08 17.01
C LEU A 331 14.74 1.43 16.45
N LEU A 332 14.79 2.37 15.51
CA LEU A 332 15.98 2.68 14.73
C LEU A 332 17.13 3.23 15.60
N GLU A 333 16.82 3.99 16.65
CA GLU A 333 17.81 4.43 17.65
C GLU A 333 18.41 3.26 18.44
N ARG A 334 17.60 2.24 18.79
CA ARG A 334 18.08 1.04 19.47
C ARG A 334 18.95 0.20 18.55
N VAL A 335 18.51 -0.04 17.31
CA VAL A 335 19.29 -0.70 16.26
C VAL A 335 20.67 -0.05 16.16
N ILE A 336 20.73 1.26 15.86
CA ILE A 336 21.99 1.99 15.71
C ILE A 336 22.84 1.97 17.00
N THR A 337 22.22 2.11 18.17
CA THR A 337 22.92 2.03 19.47
C THR A 337 23.55 0.66 19.70
N ASP A 338 22.84 -0.42 19.38
CA ASP A 338 23.31 -1.79 19.63
C ASP A 338 24.41 -2.19 18.64
N HIS A 339 24.34 -1.75 17.38
CA HIS A 339 25.43 -1.93 16.40
C HIS A 339 26.69 -1.13 16.82
N ARG A 340 26.52 0.13 17.24
CA ARG A 340 27.61 0.94 17.84
C ARG A 340 28.19 0.34 19.12
N ARG A 341 27.44 -0.50 19.85
CA ARG A 341 27.95 -1.28 21.01
C ARG A 341 28.70 -2.54 20.54
N ARG A 342 28.16 -3.31 19.59
CA ARG A 342 28.83 -4.46 18.97
C ARG A 342 30.21 -4.08 18.43
N ARG A 343 30.28 -3.05 17.57
CA ARG A 343 31.50 -2.52 16.95
C ARG A 343 32.56 -2.01 17.96
N ARG A 344 32.19 -1.68 19.20
CA ARG A 344 33.13 -1.30 20.29
C ARG A 344 33.60 -2.47 21.14
N GLY A 345 32.84 -3.56 21.20
CA GLY A 345 33.20 -4.77 21.95
C GLY A 345 34.05 -5.75 21.16
N ALA A 346 33.86 -5.81 19.84
CA ALA A 346 34.69 -6.62 18.95
C ALA A 346 36.05 -5.96 18.70
N ARG A 347 37.15 -6.71 18.92
CA ARG A 347 38.45 -6.38 18.31
C ARG A 347 38.30 -6.54 16.80
N ARG A 348 38.75 -5.57 16.00
CA ARG A 348 38.87 -5.70 14.54
C ARG A 348 39.78 -6.90 14.23
N VAL A 349 39.19 -8.00 13.80
CA VAL A 349 39.91 -9.11 13.14
C VAL A 349 40.13 -8.67 11.68
N GLY A 350 41.27 -9.03 11.09
CA GLY A 350 41.71 -8.50 9.80
C GLY A 350 40.93 -9.03 8.60
N ASP A 351 41.15 -8.41 7.43
CA ASP A 351 40.50 -8.75 6.17
C ASP A 351 40.54 -10.25 5.85
N GLY A 352 39.36 -10.86 5.88
CA GLY A 352 39.06 -12.23 5.45
C GLY A 352 37.65 -12.25 4.87
N GLU A 353 37.36 -13.17 3.95
CA GLU A 353 36.08 -13.15 3.24
C GLU A 353 34.92 -13.62 4.14
N ASP A 354 33.82 -12.85 4.08
CA ASP A 354 32.57 -12.97 4.85
C ASP A 354 32.64 -12.66 6.36
N ASP A 355 33.03 -11.42 6.68
CA ASP A 355 33.04 -10.77 8.00
C ASP A 355 31.65 -10.57 8.67
N GLY A 356 30.59 -11.25 8.21
CA GLY A 356 29.24 -11.23 8.80
C GLY A 356 28.52 -9.86 8.85
N ARG A 357 29.12 -8.78 8.34
CA ARG A 357 28.61 -7.40 8.45
C ARG A 357 27.30 -7.17 7.70
N ASP A 358 26.30 -6.76 8.47
CA ASP A 358 25.02 -6.25 8.00
C ASP A 358 25.12 -4.83 7.38
N PHE A 359 24.01 -4.32 6.85
CA PHE A 359 24.00 -3.01 6.19
C PHE A 359 24.17 -1.83 7.16
N VAL A 360 23.74 -1.94 8.42
CA VAL A 360 23.89 -0.86 9.41
C VAL A 360 25.34 -0.74 9.87
N ASP A 361 26.06 -1.86 10.06
CA ASP A 361 27.49 -1.81 10.34
C ASP A 361 28.26 -1.11 9.20
N VAL A 362 27.90 -1.34 7.92
CA VAL A 362 28.49 -0.64 6.77
C VAL A 362 28.11 0.85 6.71
N LEU A 363 26.84 1.21 6.94
CA LEU A 363 26.43 2.62 7.00
C LEU A 363 27.13 3.37 8.14
N LEU A 364 27.39 2.71 9.27
CA LEU A 364 28.17 3.26 10.37
C LEU A 364 29.65 3.43 10.03
N ASP A 365 30.29 2.40 9.43
CA ASP A 365 31.67 2.49 8.95
C ASP A 365 31.86 3.70 8.01
N LEU A 366 30.95 3.88 7.03
CA LEU A 366 31.00 5.02 6.10
C LEU A 366 30.83 6.37 6.82
N SER A 367 29.88 6.49 7.75
CA SER A 367 29.65 7.73 8.53
C SER A 367 30.78 8.09 9.51
N GLU A 368 31.70 7.16 9.79
CA GLU A 368 32.82 7.34 10.71
C GLU A 368 34.16 7.53 9.97
N THR A 369 34.15 7.57 8.63
CA THR A 369 35.35 7.71 7.77
C THR A 369 35.39 9.05 7.00
N GLU A 370 34.59 10.04 7.41
CA GLU A 370 34.27 11.25 6.63
C GLU A 370 35.39 12.32 6.51
N ASP A 371 36.57 12.14 7.12
CA ASP A 371 37.64 13.16 7.11
C ASP A 371 38.43 13.28 5.78
N GLU A 372 38.39 12.29 4.88
CA GLU A 372 39.25 12.27 3.67
C GLU A 372 38.54 12.36 2.30
N VAL A 373 37.21 12.22 2.20
CA VAL A 373 36.51 12.14 0.89
C VAL A 373 35.64 13.36 0.61
N VAL A 374 36.22 14.34 -0.09
CA VAL A 374 35.51 15.54 -0.57
C VAL A 374 34.46 15.17 -1.63
N GLY A 375 33.19 15.14 -1.23
CA GLY A 375 32.06 15.22 -2.16
C GLY A 375 31.03 14.09 -2.14
N GLU A 376 31.04 13.19 -1.15
CA GLU A 376 29.94 12.22 -0.94
C GLU A 376 28.88 12.73 0.06
N VAL A 377 27.78 12.00 0.24
CA VAL A 377 26.70 12.37 1.16
C VAL A 377 27.16 12.15 2.59
N GLN A 378 27.08 13.20 3.40
CA GLN A 378 27.26 13.06 4.84
C GLN A 378 26.19 12.13 5.42
N LEU A 379 26.61 10.96 5.93
CA LEU A 379 25.72 9.91 6.43
C LEU A 379 25.38 10.16 7.91
N ASP A 380 24.76 11.31 8.17
CA ASP A 380 24.33 11.63 9.53
C ASP A 380 23.33 10.60 10.08
N THR A 381 23.21 10.51 11.41
CA THR A 381 22.43 9.43 12.05
C THR A 381 20.96 9.43 11.58
N VAL A 382 20.39 10.57 11.20
CA VAL A 382 19.02 10.67 10.66
C VAL A 382 18.95 10.12 9.22
N THR A 383 19.95 10.39 8.39
CA THR A 383 20.07 9.81 7.03
C THR A 383 20.25 8.29 7.11
N ILE A 384 21.04 7.78 8.06
CA ILE A 384 21.14 6.33 8.34
C ILE A 384 19.77 5.76 8.71
N LYS A 385 19.02 6.38 9.65
CA LYS A 385 17.66 5.94 10.04
C LYS A 385 16.70 5.89 8.83
N ALA A 386 16.70 6.92 7.98
CA ALA A 386 15.86 6.95 6.78
C ALA A 386 16.24 5.85 5.77
N THR A 387 17.54 5.67 5.53
CA THR A 387 18.08 4.69 4.57
C THR A 387 17.80 3.25 4.98
N ILE A 388 17.91 2.95 6.28
CA ILE A 388 17.46 1.69 6.88
C ILE A 388 15.98 1.43 6.55
N LEU A 389 15.15 2.43 6.79
CA LEU A 389 13.69 2.33 6.73
C LEU A 389 13.17 2.17 5.29
N ASP A 390 13.93 2.68 4.31
CA ASP A 390 13.72 2.40 2.89
C ASP A 390 13.94 0.91 2.58
N MET A 391 15.08 0.35 3.02
CA MET A 391 15.42 -1.05 2.71
C MET A 391 14.42 -2.03 3.34
N LEU A 392 13.99 -1.76 4.58
CA LEU A 392 12.89 -2.48 5.22
C LEU A 392 11.62 -2.41 4.38
N ALA A 393 10.95 -1.24 4.33
CA ALA A 393 9.57 -1.15 3.84
C ALA A 393 9.43 -1.42 2.33
N ALA A 394 10.46 -1.11 1.52
CA ALA A 394 10.44 -1.44 0.11
C ALA A 394 10.66 -2.95 -0.14
N GLY A 395 11.47 -3.61 0.69
CA GLY A 395 11.77 -5.03 0.58
C GLY A 395 10.65 -5.94 1.12
N THR A 396 9.99 -5.56 2.21
CA THR A 396 8.97 -6.38 2.89
C THR A 396 7.65 -6.39 2.14
N ASP A 397 7.01 -5.22 2.01
CA ASP A 397 5.62 -5.09 1.57
C ASP A 397 5.43 -5.62 0.15
N THR A 398 6.40 -5.38 -0.72
CA THR A 398 6.34 -5.83 -2.12
C THR A 398 6.58 -7.34 -2.27
N SER A 399 7.47 -7.94 -1.47
CA SER A 399 7.84 -9.36 -1.60
C SER A 399 6.76 -10.30 -1.08
N TYR A 400 6.23 -10.08 0.12
CA TYR A 400 5.15 -10.96 0.61
C TYR A 400 3.87 -10.79 -0.21
N THR A 401 3.59 -9.59 -0.72
CA THR A 401 2.43 -9.34 -1.61
C THR A 401 2.56 -10.13 -2.91
N LEU A 402 3.76 -10.20 -3.50
CA LEU A 402 4.01 -11.04 -4.67
C LEU A 402 3.77 -12.53 -4.38
N LEU A 403 4.29 -13.06 -3.27
CA LEU A 403 4.10 -14.46 -2.88
C LEU A 403 2.62 -14.78 -2.56
N GLU A 404 1.91 -13.85 -1.94
CA GLU A 404 0.48 -13.96 -1.64
C GLU A 404 -0.35 -14.06 -2.92
N TRP A 405 -0.14 -13.16 -3.89
CA TRP A 405 -0.83 -13.21 -5.19
C TRP A 405 -0.44 -14.44 -6.02
N ALA A 406 0.83 -14.87 -6.00
CA ALA A 406 1.29 -16.05 -6.73
C ALA A 406 0.59 -17.32 -6.22
N MET A 407 0.57 -17.51 -4.89
CA MET A 407 -0.13 -18.65 -4.28
C MET A 407 -1.65 -18.59 -4.52
N ALA A 408 -2.27 -17.41 -4.42
CA ALA A 408 -3.70 -17.25 -4.67
C ALA A 408 -4.10 -17.55 -6.14
N GLU A 409 -3.31 -17.10 -7.11
CA GLU A 409 -3.53 -17.43 -8.52
C GLU A 409 -3.36 -18.92 -8.81
N LEU A 410 -2.27 -19.53 -8.34
CA LEU A 410 -2.02 -20.96 -8.56
C LEU A 410 -3.10 -21.85 -7.92
N ILE A 411 -3.61 -21.49 -6.74
CA ILE A 411 -4.72 -22.21 -6.09
C ILE A 411 -6.01 -22.13 -6.92
N ASN A 412 -6.29 -20.98 -7.55
CA ASN A 412 -7.43 -20.82 -8.47
C ASN A 412 -7.17 -21.47 -9.84
N HIS A 413 -5.91 -21.69 -10.22
CA HIS A 413 -5.47 -22.28 -11.48
C HIS A 413 -4.73 -23.61 -11.27
N PRO A 414 -5.42 -24.69 -10.83
CA PRO A 414 -4.79 -25.94 -10.40
C PRO A 414 -4.06 -26.71 -11.51
N THR A 415 -4.27 -26.38 -12.79
CA THR A 415 -3.48 -26.94 -13.90
C THR A 415 -2.10 -26.30 -13.97
N GLN A 416 -2.03 -24.97 -13.85
CA GLN A 416 -0.79 -24.20 -13.75
C GLN A 416 -0.03 -24.55 -12.46
N MET A 417 -0.74 -24.75 -11.33
CA MET A 417 -0.15 -25.27 -10.08
C MET A 417 0.57 -26.60 -10.29
N ARG A 418 -0.14 -27.62 -10.80
CA ARG A 418 0.44 -28.95 -11.03
C ARG A 418 1.63 -28.89 -11.99
N LYS A 419 1.49 -28.18 -13.11
CA LYS A 419 2.59 -27.99 -14.08
C LYS A 419 3.85 -27.37 -13.44
N LEU A 420 3.70 -26.44 -12.49
CA LEU A 420 4.81 -25.89 -11.73
C LEU A 420 5.38 -26.89 -10.72
N GLN A 421 4.52 -27.59 -9.97
CA GLN A 421 4.97 -28.65 -9.06
C GLN A 421 5.71 -29.77 -9.79
N ASP A 422 5.24 -30.15 -10.98
CA ASP A 422 5.84 -31.16 -11.85
C ASP A 422 7.20 -30.69 -12.40
N GLU A 423 7.35 -29.42 -12.83
CA GLU A 423 8.64 -28.84 -13.18
C GLU A 423 9.63 -28.96 -12.00
N ILE A 424 9.25 -28.44 -10.83
CA ILE A 424 10.15 -28.38 -9.68
C ILE A 424 10.52 -29.80 -9.23
N ARG A 425 9.55 -30.70 -9.04
CA ARG A 425 9.81 -32.09 -8.61
C ARG A 425 10.66 -32.86 -9.61
N THR A 426 10.51 -32.60 -10.92
CA THR A 426 11.34 -33.22 -11.97
C THR A 426 12.76 -32.65 -12.04
N ALA A 427 12.92 -31.32 -11.92
CA ALA A 427 14.21 -30.64 -12.05
C ALA A 427 15.11 -30.77 -10.80
N ILE A 428 14.50 -30.95 -9.62
CA ILE A 428 15.19 -31.17 -8.34
C ILE A 428 15.43 -32.66 -8.09
N GLY A 429 14.48 -33.53 -8.46
CA GLY A 429 14.49 -34.94 -8.09
C GLY A 429 14.22 -35.13 -6.59
N VAL A 430 14.99 -36.00 -5.93
CA VAL A 430 14.88 -36.27 -4.48
C VAL A 430 15.90 -35.45 -3.72
N ALA A 431 15.44 -34.45 -2.95
CA ALA A 431 16.27 -33.59 -2.11
C ALA A 431 15.55 -33.18 -0.82
N ASP A 432 16.31 -33.04 0.28
CA ASP A 432 15.76 -32.58 1.58
C ASP A 432 15.34 -31.10 1.57
N ARG A 433 15.86 -30.31 0.62
CA ARG A 433 15.63 -28.86 0.46
C ARG A 433 15.91 -28.43 -0.98
N ILE A 434 15.34 -27.29 -1.38
CA ILE A 434 15.74 -26.54 -2.57
C ILE A 434 16.77 -25.46 -2.16
N THR A 435 17.70 -25.14 -3.07
CA THR A 435 18.73 -24.11 -2.89
C THR A 435 18.67 -23.06 -4.01
N GLU A 436 19.40 -21.95 -3.86
CA GLU A 436 19.41 -20.92 -4.93
C GLU A 436 20.08 -21.36 -6.23
N ASP A 437 20.98 -22.37 -6.19
CA ASP A 437 21.60 -22.93 -7.40
C ASP A 437 20.62 -23.74 -8.28
N ASP A 438 19.42 -24.03 -7.74
CA ASP A 438 18.37 -24.76 -8.44
C ASP A 438 17.45 -23.85 -9.25
N LEU A 439 17.30 -22.57 -8.85
CA LEU A 439 16.38 -21.63 -9.49
C LEU A 439 16.64 -21.39 -11.00
N PRO A 440 17.89 -21.42 -11.51
CA PRO A 440 18.16 -21.37 -12.95
C PRO A 440 17.53 -22.53 -13.76
N LYS A 441 17.19 -23.65 -13.10
CA LYS A 441 16.59 -24.86 -13.71
C LYS A 441 15.07 -24.77 -13.86
N LEU A 442 14.44 -23.70 -13.36
CA LEU A 442 12.98 -23.58 -13.18
C LEU A 442 12.40 -22.44 -14.06
N PRO A 443 12.34 -22.60 -15.39
CA PRO A 443 11.85 -21.54 -16.29
C PRO A 443 10.36 -21.26 -16.14
N TYR A 444 9.52 -22.25 -15.82
CA TYR A 444 8.09 -22.05 -15.60
C TYR A 444 7.80 -21.39 -14.25
N LEU A 445 8.61 -21.61 -13.21
CA LEU A 445 8.58 -20.81 -11.97
C LEU A 445 8.77 -19.31 -12.25
N LYS A 446 9.80 -18.95 -13.02
CA LYS A 446 10.06 -17.57 -13.46
C LYS A 446 8.87 -17.01 -14.25
N ALA A 447 8.31 -17.82 -15.16
CA ALA A 447 7.15 -17.44 -15.96
C ALA A 447 5.89 -17.18 -15.11
N VAL A 448 5.63 -18.02 -14.09
CA VAL A 448 4.55 -17.85 -13.11
C VAL A 448 4.72 -16.57 -12.29
N ILE A 449 5.93 -16.27 -11.82
CA ILE A 449 6.21 -15.05 -11.05
C ILE A 449 6.09 -13.80 -11.93
N LYS A 450 6.52 -13.85 -13.20
CA LYS A 450 6.30 -12.75 -14.15
C LYS A 450 4.83 -12.56 -14.49
N GLU A 451 4.04 -13.62 -14.67
CA GLU A 451 2.60 -13.49 -14.90
C GLU A 451 1.87 -12.93 -13.67
N THR A 452 2.27 -13.37 -12.47
CA THR A 452 1.81 -12.79 -11.20
C THR A 452 2.14 -11.29 -11.13
N LEU A 453 3.36 -10.88 -11.50
CA LEU A 453 3.75 -9.46 -11.53
C LEU A 453 3.08 -8.64 -12.65
N ARG A 454 2.60 -9.27 -13.73
CA ARG A 454 1.84 -8.60 -14.80
C ARG A 454 0.42 -8.28 -14.33
N LEU A 455 -0.24 -9.26 -13.69
CA LEU A 455 -1.61 -9.12 -13.21
C LEU A 455 -1.69 -8.42 -11.84
N HIS A 456 -0.75 -8.67 -10.94
CA HIS A 456 -0.74 -8.15 -9.58
C HIS A 456 0.59 -7.49 -9.22
N PRO A 457 1.02 -6.45 -9.99
CA PRO A 457 2.18 -5.65 -9.62
C PRO A 457 1.90 -5.01 -8.24
N PRO A 458 2.71 -5.26 -7.19
CA PRO A 458 2.39 -4.81 -5.84
C PRO A 458 2.11 -3.31 -5.77
N VAL A 459 2.88 -2.47 -6.47
CA VAL A 459 2.65 -1.02 -6.56
C VAL A 459 2.08 -0.66 -7.96
N PRO A 460 0.75 -0.78 -8.20
CA PRO A 460 0.15 -0.76 -9.54
C PRO A 460 0.21 0.58 -10.28
N LEU A 461 0.53 1.66 -9.56
CA LEU A 461 0.70 3.03 -10.07
C LEU A 461 2.15 3.51 -10.07
N LEU A 462 3.07 2.62 -9.67
CA LEU A 462 4.40 2.94 -9.15
C LEU A 462 4.35 4.02 -8.05
N LEU A 463 5.52 4.45 -7.59
CA LEU A 463 5.61 5.65 -6.75
C LEU A 463 5.53 6.91 -7.63
N PRO A 464 4.80 7.97 -7.21
CA PRO A 464 4.64 9.20 -7.98
C PRO A 464 5.97 9.86 -8.38
N ARG A 465 6.01 10.43 -9.58
CA ARG A 465 7.10 11.27 -10.10
C ARG A 465 6.70 12.74 -10.06
N GLU A 466 7.67 13.65 -10.17
CA GLU A 466 7.45 15.09 -10.40
C GLU A 466 8.37 15.53 -11.56
N THR A 467 7.87 16.39 -12.46
CA THR A 467 8.68 16.95 -13.54
C THR A 467 9.67 17.99 -13.02
N LEU A 468 10.94 17.90 -13.41
CA LEU A 468 11.97 18.91 -13.07
C LEU A 468 11.79 20.20 -13.86
N GLU A 469 11.32 20.11 -15.11
CA GLU A 469 11.28 21.19 -16.09
C GLU A 469 10.03 21.09 -16.98
N ASP A 470 9.75 22.16 -17.75
CA ASP A 470 8.71 22.14 -18.79
C ASP A 470 9.14 21.16 -19.89
N THR A 471 8.35 20.11 -20.09
CA THR A 471 8.65 19.02 -21.01
C THR A 471 7.40 18.58 -21.75
N GLU A 472 7.45 17.44 -22.45
CA GLU A 472 6.31 16.89 -23.17
C GLU A 472 6.15 15.39 -22.89
N LEU A 473 4.97 14.87 -23.21
CA LEU A 473 4.63 13.46 -23.15
C LEU A 473 3.60 13.15 -24.25
N GLN A 474 3.95 12.31 -25.21
CA GLN A 474 3.14 11.93 -26.38
C GLN A 474 2.60 13.15 -27.16
N GLY A 475 3.43 14.18 -27.31
CA GLY A 475 3.06 15.43 -28.00
C GLY A 475 2.22 16.42 -27.17
N TYR A 476 1.93 16.11 -25.90
CA TYR A 476 1.29 17.03 -24.96
C TYR A 476 2.31 17.70 -24.05
N HIS A 477 2.14 19.00 -23.79
CA HIS A 477 2.98 19.76 -22.88
C HIS A 477 2.70 19.43 -21.41
N VAL A 478 3.75 19.12 -20.66
CA VAL A 478 3.72 18.85 -19.22
C VAL A 478 4.63 19.87 -18.53
N PRO A 479 4.07 20.91 -17.86
CA PRO A 479 4.89 21.91 -17.19
C PRO A 479 5.76 21.32 -16.07
N ALA A 480 6.80 22.06 -15.68
CA ALA A 480 7.60 21.77 -14.50
C ALA A 480 6.71 21.61 -13.25
N ARG A 481 7.17 20.78 -12.31
CA ARG A 481 6.51 20.51 -11.01
C ARG A 481 5.10 19.94 -11.12
N THR A 482 4.82 19.24 -12.22
CA THR A 482 3.59 18.46 -12.39
C THR A 482 3.80 17.06 -11.81
N ARG A 483 2.85 16.56 -11.02
CA ARG A 483 2.89 15.17 -10.50
C ARG A 483 2.64 14.20 -11.67
N VAL A 484 3.35 13.08 -11.72
CA VAL A 484 3.22 12.10 -12.81
C VAL A 484 3.06 10.69 -12.23
N VAL A 485 2.06 9.96 -12.72
CA VAL A 485 1.70 8.60 -12.27
C VAL A 485 1.75 7.65 -13.47
N ILE A 486 2.30 6.44 -13.27
CA ILE A 486 2.46 5.43 -14.33
C ILE A 486 1.60 4.21 -13.96
N ASN A 487 0.47 4.03 -14.63
CA ASN A 487 -0.47 2.96 -14.32
C ASN A 487 -0.03 1.61 -14.93
N VAL A 488 0.97 0.98 -14.32
CA VAL A 488 1.54 -0.29 -14.78
C VAL A 488 0.53 -1.46 -14.73
N TRP A 489 -0.47 -1.39 -13.84
CA TRP A 489 -1.59 -2.33 -13.81
C TRP A 489 -2.51 -2.23 -15.03
N ALA A 490 -2.66 -1.04 -15.62
CA ALA A 490 -3.34 -0.86 -16.90
C ALA A 490 -2.50 -1.40 -18.07
N ILE A 491 -1.18 -1.13 -18.08
CA ILE A 491 -0.26 -1.58 -19.14
C ILE A 491 -0.13 -3.11 -19.15
N GLY A 492 -0.05 -3.74 -17.97
CA GLY A 492 -0.09 -5.19 -17.82
C GLY A 492 -1.39 -5.83 -18.29
N ARG A 493 -2.46 -5.05 -18.51
CA ARG A 493 -3.79 -5.49 -19.00
C ARG A 493 -4.24 -4.76 -20.27
N ASP A 494 -3.30 -4.22 -21.04
CA ASP A 494 -3.64 -3.62 -22.33
C ASP A 494 -3.90 -4.75 -23.34
N ALA A 495 -5.15 -4.89 -23.79
CA ALA A 495 -5.55 -5.91 -24.75
C ALA A 495 -5.01 -5.67 -26.17
N ALA A 496 -4.42 -4.50 -26.45
CA ALA A 496 -3.65 -4.25 -27.67
C ALA A 496 -2.20 -4.77 -27.57
N ILE A 497 -1.76 -5.19 -26.37
CA ILE A 497 -0.39 -5.63 -26.06
C ILE A 497 -0.36 -7.11 -25.63
N TRP A 498 -1.36 -7.53 -24.85
CA TRP A 498 -1.43 -8.84 -24.23
C TRP A 498 -2.64 -9.63 -24.74
N GLU A 499 -2.37 -10.75 -25.41
CA GLU A 499 -3.38 -11.75 -25.73
C GLU A 499 -4.02 -12.30 -24.44
N HIS A 500 -5.35 -12.43 -24.37
CA HIS A 500 -6.05 -12.84 -23.14
C HIS A 500 -5.61 -12.03 -21.90
N ALA A 501 -5.64 -10.69 -22.00
CA ALA A 501 -5.00 -9.74 -21.07
C ALA A 501 -5.45 -9.83 -19.59
N GLU A 502 -6.63 -10.36 -19.28
CA GLU A 502 -7.11 -10.51 -17.89
C GLU A 502 -6.82 -11.91 -17.30
N GLU A 503 -6.38 -12.87 -18.11
CA GLU A 503 -6.23 -14.27 -17.72
C GLU A 503 -4.81 -14.58 -17.24
N PHE A 504 -4.69 -15.43 -16.22
CA PHE A 504 -3.43 -15.93 -15.68
C PHE A 504 -2.92 -17.07 -16.56
N MET A 505 -2.03 -16.73 -17.51
CA MET A 505 -1.45 -17.64 -18.49
C MET A 505 0.08 -17.53 -18.49
N PRO A 506 0.78 -18.16 -17.51
CA PRO A 506 2.24 -18.16 -17.42
C PRO A 506 2.96 -18.61 -18.69
N GLU A 507 2.31 -19.43 -19.51
CA GLU A 507 2.77 -19.88 -20.84
C GLU A 507 3.30 -18.73 -21.71
N ARG A 508 2.74 -17.51 -21.58
CA ARG A 508 3.20 -16.33 -22.35
C ARG A 508 4.64 -15.90 -22.07
N PHE A 509 5.22 -16.32 -20.95
CA PHE A 509 6.61 -16.08 -20.56
C PHE A 509 7.49 -17.34 -20.60
N ALA A 510 6.93 -18.49 -20.98
CA ALA A 510 7.65 -19.78 -20.98
C ALA A 510 8.56 -20.00 -22.21
N ALA A 511 8.58 -19.06 -23.17
CA ALA A 511 9.50 -19.09 -24.30
C ALA A 511 10.92 -18.66 -23.88
N ASP A 512 11.94 -19.16 -24.59
CA ASP A 512 13.35 -18.93 -24.28
C ASP A 512 13.69 -17.44 -24.12
N GLY A 513 14.22 -17.07 -22.95
CA GLY A 513 14.57 -15.69 -22.62
C GLY A 513 13.39 -14.75 -22.36
N GLU A 514 12.13 -15.16 -22.52
CA GLU A 514 10.97 -14.34 -22.10
C GLU A 514 10.67 -14.45 -20.60
N ALA A 515 11.14 -15.51 -19.93
CA ALA A 515 11.09 -15.66 -18.48
C ALA A 515 12.03 -14.70 -17.71
N GLU A 516 12.93 -14.01 -18.40
CA GLU A 516 14.02 -13.25 -17.76
C GLU A 516 13.63 -11.84 -17.28
N TYR A 517 14.25 -11.40 -16.17
CA TYR A 517 14.00 -10.08 -15.55
C TYR A 517 15.00 -9.00 -15.99
N HIS A 518 16.13 -9.38 -16.58
CA HIS A 518 17.16 -8.43 -17.02
C HIS A 518 16.71 -7.50 -18.17
N LYS A 519 15.51 -7.71 -18.74
CA LYS A 519 14.82 -6.81 -19.68
C LYS A 519 14.23 -5.54 -19.03
N MET A 520 14.40 -5.33 -17.72
CA MET A 520 13.88 -4.15 -17.01
C MET A 520 14.41 -2.84 -17.63
N GLY A 521 13.51 -1.96 -18.06
CA GLY A 521 13.86 -0.72 -18.77
C GLY A 521 14.17 -0.89 -20.27
N VAL A 522 14.05 -2.11 -20.79
CA VAL A 522 14.04 -2.41 -22.24
C VAL A 522 12.61 -2.65 -22.71
N ASP A 523 11.86 -3.52 -22.03
CA ASP A 523 10.46 -3.82 -22.37
C ASP A 523 9.47 -2.99 -21.54
N PHE A 524 8.82 -2.02 -22.16
CA PHE A 524 7.83 -1.15 -21.52
C PHE A 524 6.41 -1.73 -21.44
N ARG A 525 6.20 -2.95 -21.92
CA ARG A 525 4.97 -3.73 -21.68
C ARG A 525 4.93 -4.30 -20.25
N PHE A 526 6.10 -4.51 -19.64
CA PHE A 526 6.24 -5.18 -18.34
C PHE A 526 7.07 -4.34 -17.36
N LEU A 527 6.38 -3.57 -16.52
CA LEU A 527 6.99 -2.51 -15.68
C LEU A 527 6.76 -2.65 -14.15
N PRO A 528 6.65 -3.84 -13.53
CA PRO A 528 6.34 -3.96 -12.09
C PRO A 528 7.39 -3.30 -11.18
N PHE A 529 8.66 -3.27 -11.64
CA PHE A 529 9.79 -2.64 -10.94
C PHE A 529 10.09 -1.21 -11.43
N GLY A 530 9.27 -0.68 -12.35
CA GLY A 530 9.50 0.59 -13.04
C GLY A 530 10.71 0.57 -13.98
N ALA A 531 11.12 1.77 -14.42
CA ALA A 531 12.25 2.00 -15.32
C ALA A 531 12.92 3.35 -15.04
N GLY A 532 14.02 3.61 -15.76
CA GLY A 532 14.82 4.83 -15.67
C GLY A 532 15.62 4.96 -14.38
N ARG A 533 16.06 6.17 -14.05
CA ARG A 533 16.80 6.50 -12.81
C ARG A 533 16.07 6.06 -11.53
N ARG A 534 14.74 6.02 -11.58
CA ARG A 534 13.86 5.60 -10.47
C ARG A 534 13.37 4.15 -10.56
N GLY A 535 13.95 3.32 -11.43
CA GLY A 535 13.72 1.87 -11.40
C GLY A 535 14.17 1.24 -10.07
N CYS A 536 13.52 0.16 -9.66
CA CYS A 536 13.81 -0.51 -8.39
C CYS A 536 15.27 -1.00 -8.34
N PRO A 537 16.06 -0.66 -7.31
CA PRO A 537 17.40 -1.21 -7.16
C PRO A 537 17.38 -2.62 -6.53
N GLY A 538 16.28 -3.02 -5.89
CA GLY A 538 16.16 -4.26 -5.12
C GLY A 538 15.78 -5.51 -5.91
N VAL A 539 15.61 -5.44 -7.24
CA VAL A 539 15.12 -6.57 -8.06
C VAL A 539 15.98 -7.83 -7.88
N GLY A 540 17.31 -7.67 -7.93
CA GLY A 540 18.25 -8.78 -7.74
C GLY A 540 18.20 -9.41 -6.35
N PHE A 541 17.77 -8.68 -5.32
CA PHE A 541 17.57 -9.21 -3.96
C PHE A 541 16.21 -9.90 -3.81
N ALA A 542 15.15 -9.27 -4.33
CA ALA A 542 13.78 -9.74 -4.15
C ALA A 542 13.45 -10.97 -5.01
N VAL A 543 13.92 -11.04 -6.26
CA VAL A 543 13.57 -12.15 -7.18
C VAL A 543 14.02 -13.52 -6.63
N PRO A 544 15.30 -13.74 -6.25
CA PRO A 544 15.73 -15.03 -5.69
C PRO A 544 15.02 -15.41 -4.38
N ALA A 545 14.70 -14.43 -3.52
CA ALA A 545 13.98 -14.67 -2.27
C ALA A 545 12.55 -15.19 -2.52
N ASN A 546 11.85 -14.62 -3.49
CA ASN A 546 10.49 -15.02 -3.83
C ASN A 546 10.47 -16.32 -4.66
N GLU A 547 11.44 -16.52 -5.57
CA GLU A 547 11.61 -17.77 -6.32
C GLU A 547 11.91 -18.95 -5.38
N LEU A 548 12.86 -18.81 -4.46
CA LEU A 548 13.22 -19.86 -3.49
C LEU A 548 12.04 -20.22 -2.57
N ALA A 549 11.32 -19.21 -2.07
CA ALA A 549 10.16 -19.42 -1.21
C ALA A 549 9.03 -20.15 -1.95
N LEU A 550 8.65 -19.67 -3.14
CA LEU A 550 7.57 -20.29 -3.92
C LEU A 550 7.94 -21.71 -4.36
N ALA A 551 9.14 -21.93 -4.88
CA ALA A 551 9.60 -23.27 -5.27
C ALA A 551 9.55 -24.26 -4.11
N SER A 552 10.04 -23.85 -2.93
CA SER A 552 10.11 -24.71 -1.74
C SER A 552 8.73 -25.02 -1.16
N LEU A 553 7.81 -24.05 -1.15
CA LEU A 553 6.42 -24.24 -0.73
C LEU A 553 5.68 -25.23 -1.63
N LEU A 554 6.00 -25.30 -2.93
CA LEU A 554 5.31 -26.14 -3.91
C LEU A 554 5.95 -27.52 -4.10
N TYR A 555 7.27 -27.64 -3.90
CA TYR A 555 7.99 -28.91 -3.94
C TYR A 555 7.55 -29.82 -2.78
N HIS A 556 7.69 -29.35 -1.54
CA HIS A 556 7.46 -30.15 -0.34
C HIS A 556 5.99 -30.35 0.04
N LEU A 557 5.07 -29.51 -0.47
CA LEU A 557 3.69 -29.47 -0.01
C LEU A 557 2.71 -29.36 -1.18
N ASP A 558 1.57 -30.04 -1.03
CA ASP A 558 0.37 -29.82 -1.84
C ASP A 558 -0.64 -28.98 -1.04
N TRP A 559 -1.42 -28.14 -1.72
CA TRP A 559 -2.19 -27.07 -1.08
C TRP A 559 -3.69 -27.10 -1.43
N GLU A 560 -4.54 -26.89 -0.43
CA GLU A 560 -6.01 -26.90 -0.56
C GLU A 560 -6.66 -25.71 0.15
N VAL A 561 -7.80 -25.24 -0.36
CA VAL A 561 -8.64 -24.25 0.33
C VAL A 561 -9.53 -24.97 1.36
N PRO A 562 -9.63 -24.50 2.61
CA PRO A 562 -10.44 -25.16 3.64
C PRO A 562 -11.94 -25.13 3.31
N VAL A 563 -12.56 -26.32 3.28
CA VAL A 563 -13.98 -26.49 3.01
C VAL A 563 -14.82 -25.90 4.16
N PRO A 564 -15.72 -24.92 3.90
CA PRO A 564 -16.60 -24.38 4.93
C PRO A 564 -17.47 -25.46 5.59
N GLY A 565 -17.48 -25.49 6.92
CA GLY A 565 -18.30 -26.44 7.69
C GLY A 565 -17.75 -27.87 7.79
N GLY A 566 -16.52 -28.14 7.34
CA GLY A 566 -15.89 -29.47 7.51
C GLY A 566 -16.43 -30.56 6.59
N GLY A 567 -17.01 -30.17 5.44
CA GLY A 567 -17.40 -31.10 4.39
C GLY A 567 -16.20 -31.86 3.81
N ARG A 568 -16.46 -32.98 3.11
CA ARG A 568 -15.41 -33.75 2.44
C ARG A 568 -14.68 -32.89 1.40
N PRO A 569 -13.34 -33.02 1.25
CA PRO A 569 -12.63 -32.45 0.11
C PRO A 569 -13.22 -32.92 -1.21
N GLY A 570 -13.30 -32.03 -2.20
CA GLY A 570 -13.73 -32.34 -3.57
C GLY A 570 -15.16 -31.96 -3.96
N THR A 571 -16.06 -31.62 -3.02
CA THR A 571 -17.39 -31.11 -3.36
C THR A 571 -17.42 -29.58 -3.30
N THR A 572 -17.57 -28.94 -4.47
CA THR A 572 -17.40 -27.49 -4.74
C THR A 572 -16.05 -26.93 -4.30
N ALA A 573 -15.15 -26.70 -5.27
CA ALA A 573 -13.91 -25.99 -5.03
C ALA A 573 -14.21 -24.51 -4.70
N SER A 574 -14.02 -24.12 -3.44
CA SER A 574 -14.07 -22.72 -3.02
C SER A 574 -12.82 -22.00 -3.54
N LEU A 575 -12.98 -21.18 -4.59
CA LEU A 575 -11.92 -20.31 -5.09
C LEU A 575 -11.53 -19.27 -4.02
N VAL A 576 -10.26 -18.83 -4.07
CA VAL A 576 -9.76 -17.73 -3.24
C VAL A 576 -10.44 -16.42 -3.65
N ASP A 577 -10.84 -15.61 -2.66
CA ASP A 577 -11.44 -14.28 -2.87
C ASP A 577 -10.36 -13.30 -3.36
N MET A 578 -10.23 -13.17 -4.69
CA MET A 578 -9.28 -12.28 -5.37
C MET A 578 -9.66 -10.78 -5.28
N SER A 579 -10.50 -10.37 -4.34
CA SER A 579 -10.81 -8.95 -4.16
C SER A 579 -9.61 -8.18 -3.58
N GLU A 580 -9.29 -7.06 -4.22
CA GLU A 580 -8.17 -6.19 -3.85
C GLU A 580 -8.49 -5.28 -2.65
N VAL A 581 -7.46 -4.94 -1.87
CA VAL A 581 -7.46 -3.78 -0.97
C VAL A 581 -6.35 -2.80 -1.36
N ASN A 582 -6.67 -1.50 -1.40
CA ASN A 582 -5.72 -0.45 -1.74
C ASN A 582 -4.75 -0.13 -0.59
N GLY A 583 -3.50 0.19 -0.91
CA GLY A 583 -2.45 0.58 0.03
C GLY A 583 -1.26 1.19 -0.71
N LEU A 584 -0.06 1.13 -0.13
CA LEU A 584 1.18 1.38 -0.85
C LEU A 584 1.41 0.23 -1.86
N SER A 585 1.36 -1.00 -1.35
CA SER A 585 1.06 -2.18 -2.17
C SER A 585 -0.44 -2.51 -2.17
N VAL A 586 -0.93 -3.07 -3.28
CA VAL A 586 -2.27 -3.62 -3.42
C VAL A 586 -2.25 -5.13 -3.16
N ARG A 587 -3.03 -5.55 -2.17
CA ARG A 587 -2.97 -6.87 -1.54
C ARG A 587 -4.31 -7.59 -1.64
N LEU A 588 -4.37 -8.87 -1.28
CA LEU A 588 -5.66 -9.52 -1.06
C LEU A 588 -6.40 -8.84 0.09
N LYS A 589 -7.71 -8.64 -0.09
CA LYS A 589 -8.60 -8.08 0.94
C LYS A 589 -8.84 -9.02 2.12
N ARG A 590 -8.57 -10.32 1.94
CA ARG A 590 -8.63 -11.35 2.97
C ARG A 590 -7.31 -12.11 3.00
N ALA A 591 -6.87 -12.48 4.20
CA ALA A 591 -5.69 -13.34 4.35
C ALA A 591 -5.93 -14.71 3.69
N LEU A 592 -4.89 -15.23 3.05
CA LEU A 592 -4.86 -16.52 2.37
C LEU A 592 -4.81 -17.64 3.41
N LEU A 593 -5.99 -18.19 3.73
CA LEU A 593 -6.15 -19.33 4.64
C LEU A 593 -6.16 -20.62 3.82
N LEU A 594 -5.17 -21.49 4.02
CA LEU A 594 -5.00 -22.74 3.25
C LEU A 594 -4.70 -23.92 4.18
N VAL A 595 -4.91 -25.14 3.69
CA VAL A 595 -4.41 -26.38 4.27
C VAL A 595 -3.20 -26.83 3.44
N ALA A 596 -2.10 -27.14 4.12
CA ALA A 596 -0.92 -27.74 3.50
C ALA A 596 -0.84 -29.23 3.84
N LYS A 597 -0.60 -30.07 2.83
CA LYS A 597 -0.35 -31.50 2.98
C LYS A 597 1.10 -31.81 2.59
N PRO A 598 1.84 -32.62 3.36
CA PRO A 598 3.14 -33.13 2.91
C PRO A 598 2.97 -33.85 1.56
N TRP A 599 3.81 -33.52 0.58
CA TRP A 599 3.85 -34.28 -0.65
C TRP A 599 4.34 -35.71 -0.37
N SER A 600 3.56 -36.69 -0.81
CA SER A 600 3.92 -38.10 -0.81
C SER A 600 4.09 -38.57 -2.25
N GLY A 601 5.33 -38.56 -2.74
CA GLY A 601 5.74 -39.17 -4.00
C GLY A 601 5.83 -40.70 -3.93
#